data_AF-A0A3R6DIY6-F1
#
_entry.id   AF-A0A3R6DIY6-F1
#
_cell.length_a   1.000
_cell.length_b   1.000
_cell.length_c   1.000
_cell.angle_alpha   90.00
_cell.angle_beta   90.00
_cell.angle_gamma   90.00
#
_symmetry.space_group_name_H-M   'P 1'
#
loop_
_entity.id
_entity.type
_entity.pdbx_description
1 polymer ?
#
loop_
_entity_poly.entity_id
_entity_poly.type
_entity_poly.pdbx_seq_one_letter_code
_entity_poly.pdbx_strand_id
1 'polypeptide(L)'
;MGIKVKAIERNVAFEKGKQKWAFVMQAELYSQLNATKVIEEAAVRSGLPKAVINAGWSAIGEVIAAWATEGHSVAVPGLGSLRFGLNSTAVEDVNKVSANLITRRYIIFVPNTDIKKELEETSVNITCYDRNGKVVKQVTSTDTPPTTPSGGDNPSGGDTPSGGDSTGGTGSETGGDGLE
;
A
#
# COMPACT_ATOMS: atom_id res chain seq x y z
N MET A 1 10.79 8.65 18.94
CA MET A 1 9.34 8.90 19.20
C MET A 1 8.59 7.69 18.67
N GLY A 2 7.60 7.18 19.41
CA GLY A 2 6.84 6.00 18.99
C GLY A 2 5.42 6.32 18.55
N ILE A 3 4.83 5.46 17.71
CA ILE A 3 3.42 5.57 17.29
C ILE A 3 2.53 5.38 18.51
N LYS A 4 1.55 6.27 18.69
CA LYS A 4 0.57 6.14 19.78
C LYS A 4 -0.59 5.26 19.35
N VAL A 5 -1.00 4.37 20.24
CA VAL A 5 -2.14 3.46 20.05
C VAL A 5 -2.98 3.48 21.31
N LYS A 6 -4.30 3.44 21.14
CA LYS A 6 -5.24 3.21 22.24
C LYS A 6 -5.84 1.82 22.14
N ALA A 7 -5.94 1.12 23.25
CA ALA A 7 -6.71 -0.12 23.35
C ALA A 7 -7.99 0.18 24.15
N ILE A 8 -9.16 -0.02 23.56
CA ILE A 8 -10.45 0.31 24.18
C ILE A 8 -11.33 -0.93 24.26
N GLU A 9 -11.95 -1.15 25.41
CA GLU A 9 -12.87 -2.26 25.58
C GLU A 9 -14.17 -2.01 24.79
N ARG A 10 -14.50 -2.92 23.87
CA ARG A 10 -15.71 -2.83 23.03
C ARG A 10 -16.40 -4.19 22.92
N ASN A 11 -17.72 -4.16 22.72
CA ASN A 11 -18.46 -5.36 22.32
C ASN A 11 -18.15 -5.66 20.85
N VAL A 12 -17.55 -6.82 20.60
CA VAL A 12 -17.17 -7.32 19.27
C VAL A 12 -18.09 -8.44 18.79
N ALA A 13 -19.22 -8.67 19.45
CA ALA A 13 -20.24 -9.61 18.97
C ALA A 13 -20.95 -9.04 17.73
N PHE A 14 -20.94 -9.80 16.63
CA PHE A 14 -21.67 -9.48 15.40
C PHE A 14 -23.11 -9.97 15.42
N GLU A 15 -23.42 -10.98 16.24
CA GLU A 15 -24.75 -11.55 16.39
C GLU A 15 -25.63 -10.72 17.33
N LYS A 16 -26.84 -10.40 16.87
CA LYS A 16 -27.83 -9.68 17.67
C LYS A 16 -28.17 -10.50 18.94
N GLY A 17 -28.02 -9.88 20.11
CA GLY A 17 -28.36 -10.49 21.40
C GLY A 17 -27.19 -11.20 22.11
N LYS A 18 -26.03 -11.33 21.46
CA LYS A 18 -24.80 -11.83 22.11
C LYS A 18 -23.87 -10.68 22.49
N GLN A 19 -23.10 -10.84 23.56
CA GLN A 19 -22.06 -9.90 23.96
C GLN A 19 -20.73 -10.63 24.09
N LYS A 20 -19.69 -10.08 23.45
CA LYS A 20 -18.31 -10.52 23.62
C LYS A 20 -17.46 -9.27 23.76
N TRP A 21 -16.95 -9.03 24.96
CA TRP A 21 -16.16 -7.85 25.25
C TRP A 21 -14.67 -8.14 25.06
N ALA A 22 -13.99 -7.27 24.32
CA ALA A 22 -12.56 -7.39 24.06
C ALA A 22 -11.93 -6.01 23.93
N PHE A 23 -10.62 -5.91 24.19
CA PHE A 23 -9.86 -4.70 23.91
C PHE A 23 -9.51 -4.65 22.42
N VAL A 24 -9.91 -3.58 21.74
CA VAL A 24 -9.60 -3.32 20.35
C VAL A 24 -8.56 -2.21 20.29
N MET A 25 -7.44 -2.47 19.61
CA MET A 25 -6.39 -1.48 19.39
C MET A 25 -6.72 -0.58 18.19
N GLN A 26 -6.47 0.71 18.33
CA GLN A 26 -6.65 1.72 17.30
C GLN A 26 -5.49 2.70 17.35
N ALA A 27 -4.92 3.03 16.20
CA ALA A 27 -3.92 4.10 16.12
C ALA A 27 -4.51 5.41 16.62
N GLU A 28 -3.77 6.10 17.47
CA GLU A 28 -4.09 7.45 17.92
C GLU A 28 -3.41 8.43 16.95
N LEU A 29 -4.14 8.73 15.88
CA LEU A 29 -3.65 9.57 14.79
C LEU A 29 -3.77 11.04 15.18
N TYR A 30 -2.73 11.81 14.86
CA TYR A 30 -2.80 13.27 14.89
C TYR A 30 -3.70 13.79 13.76
N SER A 31 -4.18 15.03 13.90
CA SER A 31 -4.90 15.71 12.83
C SER A 31 -4.04 15.79 11.57
N GLN A 32 -4.68 15.76 10.41
CA GLN A 32 -4.02 15.96 9.13
C GLN A 32 -3.26 17.30 9.13
N LEU A 33 -1.98 17.25 8.76
CA LEU A 33 -1.19 18.46 8.54
C LEU A 33 -1.63 19.14 7.25
N ASN A 34 -1.67 20.48 7.26
CA ASN A 34 -1.90 21.26 6.06
C ASN A 34 -0.68 21.16 5.11
N ALA A 35 -0.92 21.15 3.80
CA ALA A 35 0.13 21.19 2.78
C ALA A 35 1.17 22.30 3.03
N THR A 36 0.74 23.47 3.52
CA THR A 36 1.67 24.57 3.85
C THR A 36 2.72 24.16 4.88
N LYS A 37 2.37 23.33 5.87
CA LYS A 37 3.32 22.83 6.88
C LYS A 37 4.32 21.85 6.29
N VAL A 38 3.86 20.97 5.42
CA VAL A 38 4.74 20.03 4.70
C VAL A 38 5.75 20.80 3.84
N ILE A 39 5.29 21.82 3.13
CA ILE A 39 6.13 22.68 2.28
C ILE A 39 7.14 23.48 3.12
N GLU A 40 6.73 24.03 4.27
CA GLU A 40 7.65 24.72 5.20
C GLU A 40 8.76 23.80 5.69
N GLU A 41 8.41 22.61 6.17
CA GLU A 41 9.39 21.62 6.63
C GLU A 41 10.31 21.15 5.51
N ALA A 42 9.79 20.92 4.31
CA ALA A 42 10.58 20.53 3.15
C ALA A 42 11.55 21.65 2.71
N ALA A 43 11.13 22.92 2.76
CA ALA A 43 12.00 24.06 2.48
C ALA A 43 13.15 24.15 3.49
N VAL A 44 12.86 23.98 4.79
CA VAL A 44 13.90 23.95 5.83
C VAL A 44 14.89 22.81 5.60
N ARG A 45 14.40 21.60 5.30
CA ARG A 45 15.25 20.40 5.10
C ARG A 45 16.08 20.45 3.82
N SER A 46 15.56 21.05 2.76
CA SER A 46 16.25 21.15 1.47
C SER A 46 17.15 22.38 1.34
N GLY A 47 16.97 23.39 2.21
CA GLY A 47 17.61 24.70 2.07
C GLY A 47 17.09 25.53 0.90
N LEU A 48 16.04 25.06 0.20
CA LEU A 48 15.47 25.76 -0.95
C LEU A 48 14.41 26.78 -0.50
N PRO A 49 14.25 27.88 -1.25
CA PRO A 49 13.18 28.85 -0.96
C PRO A 49 11.81 28.18 -0.99
N LYS A 50 10.95 28.55 -0.03
CA LYS A 50 9.57 28.03 0.09
C LYS A 50 8.78 28.13 -1.21
N ALA A 51 8.96 29.22 -1.96
CA ALA A 51 8.30 29.43 -3.25
C ALA A 51 8.69 28.37 -4.29
N VAL A 52 9.96 27.94 -4.32
CA VAL A 52 10.47 26.91 -5.23
C VAL A 52 9.88 25.54 -4.85
N ILE A 53 9.87 25.20 -3.56
CA ILE A 53 9.25 23.95 -3.08
C ILE A 53 7.75 23.93 -3.38
N ASN A 54 7.04 25.04 -3.16
CA ASN A 54 5.62 25.13 -3.46
C ASN A 54 5.31 24.94 -4.95
N ALA A 55 6.13 25.53 -5.84
CA ALA A 55 6.01 25.34 -7.27
C ALA A 55 6.25 23.88 -7.66
N GLY A 56 7.34 23.28 -7.16
CA GLY A 56 7.65 21.86 -7.40
C GLY A 56 6.57 20.91 -6.86
N TRP A 57 6.08 21.15 -5.65
CA TRP A 57 5.00 20.38 -5.03
C TRP A 57 3.73 20.40 -5.90
N SER A 58 3.34 21.57 -6.39
CA SER A 58 2.15 21.73 -7.23
C SER A 58 2.32 21.00 -8.57
N ALA A 59 3.46 21.20 -9.25
CA ALA A 59 3.76 20.54 -10.51
C ALA A 59 3.81 19.00 -10.38
N ILE A 60 4.43 18.48 -9.31
CA ILE A 60 4.45 17.04 -9.03
C ILE A 60 3.02 16.52 -8.81
N GLY A 61 2.18 17.28 -8.09
CA GLY A 61 0.78 16.93 -7.88
C GLY A 61 -0.01 16.80 -9.17
N GLU A 62 0.19 17.73 -10.12
CA GLU A 62 -0.43 17.68 -11.45
C GLU A 62 0.04 16.47 -12.27
N VAL A 63 1.36 16.19 -12.27
CA VAL A 63 1.93 15.02 -12.95
C VAL A 63 1.38 13.71 -12.38
N ILE A 64 1.33 13.58 -11.05
CA ILE A 64 0.77 12.41 -10.37
C ILE A 64 -0.70 12.22 -10.76
N ALA A 65 -1.49 13.29 -10.77
CA ALA A 65 -2.91 13.23 -11.12
C ALA A 65 -3.10 12.78 -12.57
N ALA A 66 -2.37 13.36 -13.52
CA ALA A 66 -2.43 13.00 -14.94
C ALA A 66 -2.09 11.52 -15.15
N TRP A 67 -0.92 11.09 -14.70
CA TRP A 67 -0.47 9.71 -14.90
C TRP A 67 -1.32 8.67 -14.18
N ALA A 68 -1.85 8.99 -13.00
CA ALA A 68 -2.81 8.12 -12.33
C ALA A 68 -4.09 7.94 -13.17
N THR A 69 -4.57 8.99 -13.85
CA THR A 69 -5.75 8.89 -14.73
C THR A 69 -5.48 8.19 -16.06
N GLU A 70 -4.23 8.17 -16.50
CA GLU A 70 -3.76 7.42 -17.68
C GLU A 70 -3.54 5.92 -17.38
N GLY A 71 -3.67 5.51 -16.10
CA GLY A 71 -3.53 4.12 -15.68
C GLY A 71 -2.10 3.71 -15.34
N HIS A 72 -1.15 4.64 -15.30
CA HIS A 72 0.21 4.37 -14.87
C HIS A 72 0.29 4.09 -13.36
N SER A 73 1.31 3.29 -12.99
CA SER A 73 1.76 3.20 -11.60
C SER A 73 2.80 4.29 -11.36
N VAL A 74 2.50 5.24 -10.48
CA VAL A 74 3.32 6.42 -10.23
C VAL A 74 4.05 6.27 -8.90
N ALA A 75 5.35 6.52 -8.89
CA ALA A 75 6.15 6.51 -7.67
C ALA A 75 5.76 7.68 -6.76
N VAL A 76 5.61 7.38 -5.47
CA VAL A 76 5.46 8.35 -4.38
C VAL A 76 6.75 8.31 -3.57
N PRO A 77 7.62 9.32 -3.68
CA PRO A 77 8.92 9.33 -3.02
C PRO A 77 8.82 9.02 -1.52
N GLY A 78 9.66 8.08 -1.06
CA GLY A 78 9.74 7.66 0.35
C GLY A 78 8.58 6.80 0.85
N LEU A 79 7.50 6.61 0.09
CA LEU A 79 6.32 5.87 0.54
C LEU A 79 6.07 4.62 -0.30
N GLY A 80 6.14 4.71 -1.63
CA GLY A 80 5.80 3.57 -2.48
C GLY A 80 5.30 3.97 -3.86
N SER A 81 4.18 3.38 -4.28
CA SER A 81 3.55 3.70 -5.56
C SER A 81 2.03 3.80 -5.44
N LEU A 82 1.43 4.59 -6.33
CA LEU A 82 -0.01 4.71 -6.49
C LEU A 82 -0.41 4.29 -7.89
N ARG A 83 -1.57 3.66 -8.04
CA ARG A 83 -2.14 3.32 -9.35
C ARG A 83 -3.67 3.37 -9.33
N PHE A 84 -4.27 3.52 -10.49
CA PHE A 84 -5.71 3.45 -10.67
C PHE A 84 -6.25 2.03 -10.45
N GLY A 85 -7.42 1.94 -9.80
CA GLY A 85 -8.22 0.73 -9.64
C GLY A 85 -9.70 1.02 -9.84
N LEU A 86 -10.47 -0.01 -10.21
CA LEU A 86 -11.91 0.09 -10.35
C LEU A 86 -12.62 -1.18 -9.84
N ASN A 87 -13.87 -1.00 -9.42
CA ASN A 87 -14.82 -2.08 -9.23
C ASN A 87 -15.87 -2.00 -10.33
N SER A 88 -16.37 -3.15 -10.78
CA SER A 88 -17.45 -3.23 -11.75
C SER A 88 -18.39 -4.39 -11.46
N THR A 89 -19.61 -4.30 -11.99
CA THR A 89 -20.56 -5.40 -12.01
C THR A 89 -20.18 -6.39 -13.12
N ALA A 90 -20.08 -7.67 -12.78
CA ALA A 90 -19.80 -8.73 -13.76
C ALA A 90 -21.02 -9.00 -14.64
N VAL A 91 -20.79 -9.29 -15.92
CA VAL A 91 -21.80 -9.69 -16.90
C VAL A 91 -21.33 -10.94 -17.64
N GLU A 92 -22.26 -11.82 -17.99
CA GLU A 92 -21.96 -13.10 -18.64
C GLU A 92 -21.71 -12.98 -20.16
N ASP A 93 -22.22 -11.91 -20.78
CA ASP A 93 -22.15 -11.68 -22.23
C ASP A 93 -21.25 -10.48 -22.54
N VAL A 94 -20.29 -10.68 -23.45
CA VAL A 94 -19.33 -9.65 -23.90
C VAL A 94 -20.03 -8.42 -24.50
N ASN A 95 -21.20 -8.60 -25.13
CA ASN A 95 -21.96 -7.50 -25.71
C ASN A 95 -22.61 -6.59 -24.66
N LYS A 96 -22.68 -7.04 -23.41
CA LYS A 96 -23.16 -6.24 -22.27
C LYS A 96 -22.02 -5.52 -21.56
N VAL A 97 -20.76 -5.75 -21.93
CA VAL A 97 -19.60 -5.05 -21.36
C VAL A 97 -19.69 -3.57 -21.74
N SER A 98 -19.73 -2.72 -20.72
CA SER A 98 -19.87 -1.28 -20.88
C SER A 98 -19.22 -0.53 -19.73
N ALA A 99 -18.77 0.70 -19.98
CA ALA A 99 -18.26 1.60 -18.95
C ALA A 99 -19.30 1.89 -17.84
N ASN A 100 -20.59 1.73 -18.14
CA ASN A 100 -21.68 1.88 -17.16
C ASN A 100 -21.66 0.80 -16.06
N LEU A 101 -20.92 -0.29 -16.26
CA LEU A 101 -20.75 -1.34 -15.24
C LEU A 101 -19.79 -0.91 -14.13
N ILE A 102 -18.99 0.15 -14.31
CA ILE A 102 -18.03 0.63 -13.31
C ILE A 102 -18.80 1.24 -12.13
N THR A 103 -18.71 0.60 -10.96
CA THR A 103 -19.39 1.03 -9.74
C THR A 103 -18.53 1.95 -8.88
N ARG A 104 -17.21 1.84 -8.98
CA ARG A 104 -16.27 2.70 -8.24
C ARG A 104 -14.93 2.82 -8.97
N ARG A 105 -14.36 4.02 -8.94
CA ARG A 105 -12.96 4.30 -9.29
C ARG A 105 -12.22 4.70 -8.02
N TYR A 106 -11.00 4.21 -7.84
CA TYR A 106 -10.20 4.48 -6.64
C TYR A 106 -8.70 4.39 -6.93
N ILE A 107 -7.88 4.83 -5.98
CA ILE A 107 -6.42 4.70 -6.03
C ILE A 107 -6.00 3.54 -5.13
N ILE A 108 -5.13 2.69 -5.65
CA ILE A 108 -4.43 1.65 -4.91
C ILE A 108 -3.06 2.20 -4.56
N PHE A 109 -2.73 2.24 -3.27
CA PHE A 109 -1.40 2.57 -2.79
C PHE A 109 -0.67 1.30 -2.34
N VAL A 110 0.55 1.11 -2.85
CA VAL A 110 1.41 -0.03 -2.50
C VAL A 110 2.67 0.52 -1.82
N PRO A 111 2.85 0.29 -0.50
CA PRO A 111 4.04 0.74 0.21
C PRO A 111 5.31 0.02 -0.28
N ASN A 112 6.43 0.74 -0.36
CA ASN A 112 7.73 0.14 -0.66
C ASN A 112 8.29 -0.64 0.55
N THR A 113 9.41 -1.32 0.36
CA THR A 113 10.08 -2.09 1.41
C THR A 113 10.58 -1.22 2.56
N ASP A 114 11.05 -0.02 2.24
CA ASP A 114 11.70 0.87 3.21
C ASP A 114 10.69 1.38 4.24
N ILE A 115 9.52 1.87 3.79
CA ILE A 115 8.48 2.32 4.71
C ILE A 115 7.88 1.18 5.52
N LYS A 116 7.78 -0.03 4.94
CA LYS A 116 7.31 -1.21 5.68
C LYS A 116 8.25 -1.52 6.84
N LYS A 117 9.55 -1.55 6.56
CA LYS A 117 10.58 -1.77 7.58
C LYS A 117 10.56 -0.68 8.63
N GLU A 118 10.50 0.58 8.23
CA GLU A 118 10.43 1.71 9.19
C GLU A 118 9.19 1.63 10.08
N LEU A 119 8.03 1.23 9.54
CA LEU A 119 6.81 1.03 10.32
C LEU A 119 6.89 -0.15 11.29
N GLU A 120 7.57 -1.23 10.91
CA GLU A 120 7.80 -2.41 11.76
C GLU A 120 8.78 -2.10 12.90
N GLU A 121 9.83 -1.32 12.63
CA GLU A 121 10.87 -0.95 13.60
C GLU A 121 10.43 0.21 14.53
N THR A 122 9.43 1.01 14.12
CA THR A 122 8.96 2.13 14.94
C THR A 122 8.26 1.64 16.19
N SER A 123 8.82 1.96 17.36
CA SER A 123 8.24 1.58 18.65
C SER A 123 6.80 2.09 18.81
N VAL A 124 5.94 1.30 19.46
CA VAL A 124 4.54 1.65 19.71
C VAL A 124 4.30 1.89 21.20
N ASN A 125 3.58 2.97 21.52
CA ASN A 125 3.12 3.29 22.87
C ASN A 125 1.60 3.06 22.96
N ILE A 126 1.19 2.06 23.72
CA ILE A 126 -0.20 1.64 23.86
C ILE A 126 -0.74 2.15 25.20
N THR A 127 -1.86 2.88 25.17
CA THR A 127 -2.64 3.21 26.36
C THR A 127 -3.97 2.45 26.35
N CYS A 128 -4.22 1.64 27.36
CA CYS A 128 -5.43 0.84 27.49
C CYS A 128 -6.46 1.54 28.37
N TYR A 129 -7.71 1.58 27.91
CA TYR A 129 -8.84 2.19 28.60
C TYR A 129 -9.95 1.17 28.86
N ASP A 130 -10.50 1.19 30.07
CA ASP A 130 -11.72 0.44 30.39
C ASP A 130 -12.98 1.05 29.74
N ARG A 131 -14.14 0.42 29.97
CA ARG A 131 -15.44 0.90 29.42
C ARG A 131 -15.82 2.30 29.86
N ASN A 132 -15.29 2.76 30.99
CA ASN A 132 -15.58 4.08 31.54
C ASN A 132 -14.59 5.14 31.01
N GLY A 133 -13.66 4.75 30.12
CA GLY A 133 -12.63 5.63 29.57
C GLY A 133 -11.47 5.88 30.54
N LYS A 134 -11.33 5.10 31.61
CA LYS A 134 -10.21 5.23 32.56
C LYS A 134 -9.01 4.43 32.06
N VAL A 135 -7.82 5.02 32.15
CA VAL A 135 -6.57 4.32 31.84
C VAL A 135 -6.37 3.18 32.84
N VAL A 136 -6.22 1.97 32.32
CA VAL A 136 -6.01 0.74 33.13
C VAL A 136 -4.64 0.11 32.94
N LYS A 137 -3.96 0.40 31.81
CA LYS A 137 -2.63 -0.14 31.51
C LYS A 137 -1.92 0.74 30.47
N GLN A 138 -0.60 0.82 30.57
CA GLN A 138 0.25 1.35 29.50
C GLN A 138 1.28 0.29 29.11
N VAL A 139 1.58 0.20 27.82
CA VAL A 139 2.59 -0.70 27.26
C VAL A 139 3.46 0.12 26.31
N THR A 140 4.77 0.12 26.54
CA THR A 140 5.75 0.63 25.58
C THR A 140 6.44 -0.57 24.96
N SER A 141 6.46 -0.63 23.64
CA SER A 141 7.30 -1.59 22.94
C SER A 141 8.76 -1.19 23.15
N THR A 142 9.46 -1.88 24.05
CA THR A 142 10.92 -1.80 24.14
C THR A 142 11.48 -2.88 23.21
N ASP A 143 12.22 -2.46 22.20
CA ASP A 143 12.54 -3.22 20.98
C ASP A 143 13.03 -4.66 21.24
N THR A 144 12.19 -5.64 20.90
CA THR A 144 12.60 -6.83 20.13
C THR A 144 11.37 -7.34 19.39
N PRO A 145 11.36 -7.40 18.05
CA PRO A 145 10.38 -8.21 17.33
C PRO A 145 10.48 -9.64 17.89
N PRO A 146 9.37 -10.38 18.09
CA PRO A 146 9.47 -11.81 18.37
C PRO A 146 10.31 -12.44 17.26
N THR A 147 11.43 -13.10 17.60
CA THR A 147 12.29 -13.84 16.65
C THR A 147 11.64 -15.15 16.19
N THR A 148 10.34 -15.13 15.92
CA THR A 148 9.64 -16.22 15.24
C THR A 148 9.11 -15.70 13.90
N PRO A 149 9.84 -15.93 12.80
CA PRO A 149 9.21 -15.91 11.49
C PRO A 149 8.18 -17.04 11.51
N SER A 150 6.90 -16.72 11.37
CA SER A 150 5.94 -17.75 10.94
C SER A 150 6.33 -18.06 9.50
N GLY A 151 6.99 -19.20 9.34
CA GLY A 151 7.61 -19.64 8.09
C GLY A 151 6.65 -19.58 6.91
N GLY A 152 7.18 -19.03 5.83
CA GLY A 152 6.54 -18.96 4.52
C GLY A 152 7.56 -18.43 3.51
N ASP A 153 8.78 -18.98 3.55
CA ASP A 153 9.69 -18.85 2.42
C ASP A 153 8.99 -19.40 1.17
N ASN A 154 8.78 -18.53 0.20
CA ASN A 154 8.78 -18.98 -1.19
C ASN A 154 9.59 -17.98 -2.01
N PRO A 155 10.85 -18.31 -2.37
CA PRO A 155 11.64 -17.49 -3.27
C PRO A 155 11.34 -17.94 -4.71
N SER A 156 10.71 -17.09 -5.51
CA SER A 156 10.93 -17.12 -6.95
C SER A 156 10.48 -15.81 -7.57
N GLY A 157 11.45 -14.92 -7.80
CA GLY A 157 11.44 -14.13 -9.02
C GLY A 157 11.85 -15.04 -10.17
N GLY A 158 11.09 -14.99 -11.27
CA GLY A 158 11.38 -15.70 -12.50
C GLY A 158 10.68 -15.00 -13.65
N ASP A 159 11.43 -14.17 -14.37
CA ASP A 159 11.06 -13.67 -15.69
C ASP A 159 11.06 -14.81 -16.74
N THR A 160 10.30 -14.57 -17.81
CA THR A 160 10.11 -15.33 -19.08
C THR A 160 8.93 -16.32 -19.14
N PRO A 161 7.95 -16.12 -20.04
CA PRO A 161 7.10 -17.18 -20.54
C PRO A 161 7.75 -17.75 -21.81
N SER A 162 8.33 -18.94 -21.71
CA SER A 162 8.62 -19.78 -22.87
C SER A 162 7.76 -21.03 -22.79
N GLY A 163 7.07 -21.32 -23.90
CA GLY A 163 6.60 -22.67 -24.23
C GLY A 163 5.11 -22.92 -24.12
N GLY A 164 4.36 -22.57 -25.17
CA GLY A 164 3.11 -23.23 -25.53
C GLY A 164 3.29 -23.93 -26.87
N ASP A 165 3.70 -25.20 -26.82
CA ASP A 165 3.91 -26.09 -27.96
C ASP A 165 2.57 -26.37 -28.67
N SER A 166 2.59 -26.35 -30.01
CA SER A 166 1.51 -26.83 -30.86
C SER A 166 2.13 -27.40 -32.13
N THR A 167 2.55 -28.65 -31.98
CA THR A 167 2.51 -29.76 -32.95
C THR A 167 1.92 -29.44 -34.33
N GLY A 168 2.75 -29.56 -35.37
CA GLY A 168 2.30 -29.44 -36.76
C GLY A 168 3.35 -29.61 -37.87
N GLY A 169 4.04 -30.77 -37.90
CA GLY A 169 4.35 -31.52 -39.12
C GLY A 169 5.11 -30.93 -40.34
N THR A 170 6.20 -31.63 -40.68
CA THR A 170 6.66 -32.08 -42.02
C THR A 170 7.72 -31.29 -42.81
N GLY A 171 8.74 -32.04 -43.29
CA GLY A 171 9.67 -31.75 -44.40
C GLY A 171 11.07 -31.29 -43.96
N SER A 172 12.06 -32.16 -43.69
CA SER A 172 12.93 -32.94 -44.61
C SER A 172 13.79 -32.11 -45.58
N GLU A 173 15.09 -32.42 -45.54
CA GLU A 173 16.17 -32.27 -46.55
C GLU A 173 17.29 -31.23 -46.30
N THR A 174 18.51 -31.78 -46.15
CA THR A 174 19.85 -31.38 -46.67
C THR A 174 20.30 -29.91 -46.50
N GLY A 175 21.47 -29.58 -45.94
CA GLY A 175 22.82 -30.12 -46.12
C GLY A 175 23.70 -29.01 -46.72
N GLY A 176 24.90 -28.76 -46.18
CA GLY A 176 25.95 -27.98 -46.87
C GLY A 176 26.72 -26.94 -46.04
N ASP A 177 28.04 -27.13 -46.01
CA ASP A 177 29.11 -26.28 -45.51
C ASP A 177 29.14 -24.85 -46.06
N GLY A 178 29.90 -23.96 -45.40
CA GLY A 178 30.46 -22.78 -46.07
C GLY A 178 30.94 -21.67 -45.14
N LEU A 179 32.27 -21.63 -44.97
CA LEU A 179 33.04 -20.52 -44.39
C LEU A 179 33.00 -19.28 -45.30
N GLU A 180 32.71 -18.10 -44.73
CA GLU A 180 33.47 -16.84 -44.90
C GLU A 180 33.07 -15.85 -43.80
#